data_AF-A0AAN6Z345-F1
#
_entry.id   AF-A0AAN6Z345-F1
#
_cell.length_a   1.000
_cell.length_b   1.000
_cell.length_c   1.000
_cell.angle_alpha   90.00
_cell.angle_beta   90.00
_cell.angle_gamma   90.00
#
_symmetry.space_group_name_H-M   'P 1'
#
loop_
_entity.id
_entity.type
_entity.pdbx_description
1 polymer ?
#
loop_
_entity_poly.entity_id
_entity_poly.type
_entity_poly.pdbx_seq_one_letter_code
_entity_poly.pdbx_strand_id
1 'polypeptide(L)'
;MQPSRILRSNGEPKPNITGFDMRKFLAATGNHRYDPWERNEAWRYTGRFSRFNRFKNAFPGLGIATVAFAGYCIYEHFFLDNRHGHHGIGAH
;
A
#
# COMPACT_ATOMS: atom_id res chain seq x y z
N MET A 1 -16.93 23.02 50.87
CA MET A 1 -16.55 22.08 49.79
C MET A 1 -17.39 22.43 48.58
N GLN A 2 -16.81 23.06 47.56
CA GLN A 2 -17.56 23.47 46.36
C GLN A 2 -17.73 22.24 45.45
N PRO A 3 -18.95 21.80 45.10
CA PRO A 3 -19.15 20.67 44.22
C PRO A 3 -18.59 21.00 42.84
N SER A 4 -17.59 20.23 42.41
CA SER A 4 -16.98 20.34 41.11
C SER A 4 -18.02 20.13 40.02
N ARG A 5 -18.13 21.12 39.12
CA ARG A 5 -19.06 21.23 38.00
C ARG A 5 -18.73 20.23 36.87
N ILE A 6 -18.39 18.99 37.20
CA ILE A 6 -17.93 17.97 36.25
C ILE A 6 -19.02 16.91 35.97
N LEU A 7 -20.09 16.87 36.78
CA LEU A 7 -21.12 15.82 36.72
C LEU A 7 -22.41 16.20 35.95
N ARG A 8 -22.30 16.77 34.74
CA ARG A 8 -23.46 16.94 33.83
C ARG A 8 -23.08 16.86 32.35
N SER A 9 -22.42 15.79 31.91
CA SER A 9 -22.39 15.47 30.48
C SER A 9 -23.27 14.25 30.21
N ASN A 10 -24.55 14.49 29.92
CA ASN A 10 -25.58 13.48 29.64
C ASN A 10 -25.43 12.88 28.22
N GLY A 11 -24.21 12.60 27.76
CA GLY A 11 -23.94 12.15 26.39
C GLY A 11 -24.18 13.21 25.30
N GLU A 12 -24.62 14.41 25.64
CA GLU A 12 -24.72 15.51 24.69
C GLU A 12 -23.33 15.96 24.20
N PRO A 13 -23.16 16.17 22.89
CA PRO A 13 -21.93 16.73 22.35
C PRO A 13 -21.65 18.08 23.02
N LYS A 14 -20.45 18.24 23.59
CA LYS A 14 -20.02 19.49 24.22
C LYS A 14 -20.28 20.65 23.25
N PRO A 15 -21.04 21.70 23.64
CA PRO A 15 -21.39 22.78 22.73
C PRO A 15 -20.10 23.45 22.26
N ASN A 16 -19.89 23.42 20.95
CA ASN A 16 -18.74 24.07 20.36
C ASN A 16 -19.00 25.59 20.27
N ILE A 17 -18.18 26.37 20.99
CA ILE A 17 -18.16 27.83 20.95
C ILE A 17 -17.82 28.39 19.56
N THR A 18 -17.03 27.66 18.75
CA THR A 18 -16.66 28.04 17.38
C THR A 18 -17.63 27.54 16.30
N GLY A 19 -18.66 26.77 16.65
CA GLY A 19 -19.65 26.24 15.69
C GLY A 19 -19.17 25.14 14.73
N PHE A 20 -17.87 24.85 14.69
CA PHE A 20 -17.25 23.75 13.95
C PHE A 20 -17.58 22.34 14.52
N ASP A 21 -18.30 21.51 13.77
CA ASP A 21 -18.61 20.14 14.19
C ASP A 21 -17.82 19.14 13.34
N MET A 22 -16.89 18.41 13.99
CA MET A 22 -16.05 17.41 13.33
C MET A 22 -16.87 16.29 12.67
N ARG A 23 -18.00 15.88 13.28
CA ARG A 23 -18.84 14.80 12.73
C ARG A 23 -19.55 15.27 11.46
N LYS A 24 -20.02 16.52 11.45
CA LYS A 24 -20.63 17.14 10.25
C LYS A 24 -19.59 17.35 9.15
N PHE A 25 -18.38 17.75 9.51
CA PHE A 25 -17.28 17.86 8.56
C PHE A 25 -16.96 16.50 7.92
N LEU A 26 -16.76 15.44 8.72
CA LEU A 26 -16.51 14.10 8.20
C LEU A 26 -17.63 13.61 7.28
N ALA A 27 -18.89 13.83 7.64
CA ALA A 27 -20.03 13.50 6.79
C ALA A 27 -20.02 14.27 5.45
N ALA A 28 -19.50 15.50 5.43
CA ALA A 28 -19.39 16.34 4.24
C ALA A 28 -18.14 16.04 3.38
N THR A 29 -17.08 15.45 3.95
CA THR A 29 -15.83 15.13 3.22
C THR A 29 -15.92 13.92 2.27
N GLY A 30 -17.06 13.25 2.21
CA GLY A 30 -17.28 12.13 1.29
C GLY A 30 -17.27 12.57 -0.18
N ASN A 31 -16.90 11.65 -1.07
CA ASN A 31 -16.96 11.92 -2.50
C ASN A 31 -18.43 12.08 -2.93
N HIS A 32 -18.79 13.26 -3.41
CA HIS A 32 -20.13 13.56 -3.89
C HIS A 32 -20.42 12.75 -5.16
N ARG A 33 -21.67 12.33 -5.38
CA ARG A 33 -22.06 11.57 -6.59
C ARG A 33 -21.76 12.32 -7.90
N TYR A 34 -21.77 13.65 -7.85
CA TYR A 34 -21.51 14.53 -8.99
C TYR A 34 -20.56 15.64 -8.56
N ASP A 35 -19.30 15.50 -8.93
CA ASP A 35 -18.32 16.56 -8.81
C ASP A 35 -18.29 17.36 -10.13
N PRO A 36 -18.57 18.67 -10.13
CA PRO A 36 -18.51 19.50 -11.34
C PRO A 36 -17.11 19.56 -11.96
N TRP A 37 -16.05 19.22 -11.21
CA TRP A 37 -14.67 19.26 -11.67
C TRP A 37 -14.12 17.91 -12.11
N GLU A 38 -14.89 16.83 -12.01
CA GLU A 38 -14.43 15.46 -12.28
C GLU A 38 -13.74 15.34 -13.65
N ARG A 39 -14.34 15.94 -14.69
CA ARG A 39 -13.77 15.95 -16.04
C ARG A 39 -12.45 16.72 -16.13
N ASN A 40 -12.32 17.80 -15.37
CA ASN A 40 -11.10 18.61 -15.32
C ASN A 40 -9.99 17.91 -14.51
N GLU A 41 -10.34 17.05 -13.56
CA GLU A 41 -9.36 16.27 -12.78
C GLU A 41 -9.02 14.90 -13.40
N ALA A 42 -9.81 14.44 -14.37
CA ALA A 42 -9.66 13.12 -14.99
C ALA A 42 -8.26 12.86 -15.57
N TRP A 43 -7.57 13.87 -16.11
CA TRP A 43 -6.23 13.72 -16.68
C TRP A 43 -5.19 13.23 -15.65
N ARG A 44 -5.39 13.51 -14.36
CA ARG A 44 -4.48 13.11 -13.28
C ARG A 44 -4.45 11.59 -13.05
N TYR A 45 -5.50 10.90 -13.46
CA TYR A 45 -5.72 9.48 -13.17
C TYR A 45 -5.96 8.62 -14.43
N THR A 46 -5.89 9.23 -15.61
CA THR A 46 -6.08 8.55 -16.90
C THR A 46 -4.77 8.47 -17.70
N GLY A 47 -4.76 7.66 -18.76
CA GLY A 47 -3.58 7.52 -19.63
C GLY A 47 -2.34 7.05 -18.86
N ARG A 48 -1.21 7.76 -19.03
CA ARG A 48 0.08 7.43 -18.40
C ARG A 48 0.04 7.47 -16.87
N PHE A 49 -0.89 8.23 -16.28
CA PHE A 49 -1.00 8.38 -14.83
C PHE A 49 -2.05 7.44 -14.20
N SER A 50 -2.57 6.49 -14.96
CA SER A 50 -3.47 5.47 -14.40
C SER A 50 -2.77 4.62 -13.34
N ARG A 51 -3.56 4.08 -12.40
CA ARG A 51 -3.03 3.24 -11.30
C ARG A 51 -2.13 2.12 -11.82
N PHE A 52 -2.55 1.44 -12.89
CA PHE A 52 -1.78 0.37 -13.51
C PHE A 52 -0.46 0.87 -14.12
N ASN A 53 -0.49 1.99 -14.84
CA ASN A 53 0.71 2.54 -15.47
C ASN A 53 1.76 3.06 -14.47
N ARG A 54 1.35 3.39 -13.24
CA ARG A 54 2.29 3.73 -12.15
C ARG A 54 3.08 2.50 -11.69
N PHE A 55 2.45 1.32 -11.67
CA PHE A 55 3.06 0.09 -11.14
C PHE A 55 3.68 -0.82 -12.19
N LYS A 56 3.33 -0.71 -13.47
CA LYS A 56 3.87 -1.59 -14.52
C LYS A 56 5.41 -1.61 -14.63
N ASN A 57 6.06 -0.53 -14.20
CA ASN A 57 7.51 -0.38 -14.21
C ASN A 57 8.13 -0.42 -12.80
N ALA A 58 7.38 -0.90 -11.78
CA ALA A 58 7.88 -0.96 -10.41
C ALA A 58 9.06 -1.94 -10.25
N PHE A 59 9.12 -3.00 -11.08
CA PHE A 59 10.19 -4.00 -11.05
C PHE A 59 10.81 -4.17 -12.45
N PRO A 60 11.63 -3.20 -12.90
CA PRO A 60 12.30 -3.32 -14.18
C PRO A 60 13.25 -4.53 -14.13
N GLY A 61 13.15 -5.42 -15.11
CA GLY A 61 14.05 -6.56 -15.23
C GLY A 61 13.70 -7.79 -14.38
N LEU A 62 12.60 -7.78 -13.61
CA LEU A 62 12.18 -8.97 -12.83
C LEU A 62 12.07 -10.22 -13.70
N GLY A 63 11.45 -10.12 -14.88
CA GLY A 63 11.32 -11.25 -15.80
C GLY A 63 12.67 -11.79 -16.28
N ILE A 64 13.63 -10.91 -16.60
CA ILE A 64 14.97 -11.33 -17.05
C ILE A 64 15.71 -12.00 -15.89
N ALA A 65 15.66 -11.41 -14.69
CA ALA A 65 16.27 -11.97 -13.50
C ALA A 65 15.69 -13.35 -13.16
N THR A 66 14.37 -13.53 -13.24
CA THR A 66 13.74 -14.84 -13.01
C THR A 66 14.19 -15.89 -14.01
N VAL A 67 14.26 -15.54 -15.31
CA VAL A 67 14.73 -16.47 -16.34
C VAL A 67 16.20 -16.83 -16.15
N ALA A 68 17.06 -15.84 -15.89
CA ALA A 68 18.48 -16.08 -15.63
C ALA A 68 18.69 -16.95 -14.38
N PHE A 69 17.98 -16.67 -13.30
CA PHE A 69 18.01 -17.45 -12.07
C PHE A 69 17.56 -18.89 -12.30
N ALA A 70 16.42 -19.10 -12.97
CA ALA A 70 15.95 -20.44 -13.30
C ALA A 70 16.92 -21.22 -14.19
N GLY A 71 17.50 -20.56 -15.21
CA GLY A 71 18.53 -21.14 -16.06
C GLY A 71 19.78 -21.54 -15.29
N TYR A 72 20.21 -20.70 -14.33
CA TYR A 72 21.31 -21.02 -13.44
C TYR A 72 20.99 -22.22 -12.53
N CYS A 73 19.80 -22.28 -11.91
CA CYS A 73 19.40 -23.43 -11.09
C CYS A 73 19.37 -24.75 -11.89
N ILE A 74 18.87 -24.72 -13.13
CA ILE A 74 18.88 -25.90 -14.01
C ILE A 74 20.33 -26.29 -14.35
N TYR A 75 21.17 -25.32 -14.69
CA TYR A 75 22.58 -25.58 -14.96
C TYR A 75 23.31 -26.15 -13.73
N GLU A 76 23.05 -25.61 -12.54
CA GLU A 76 23.60 -26.12 -11.28
C GLU A 76 23.17 -27.57 -11.03
N HIS A 77 21.87 -27.83 -11.09
CA HIS A 77 21.28 -29.12 -10.78
C HIS A 77 21.71 -30.23 -11.75
N PHE A 78 21.88 -29.94 -13.05
CA PHE A 78 22.21 -30.96 -14.05
C PHE A 78 23.69 -31.00 -14.45
N PHE A 79 24.43 -29.89 -14.38
CA PHE A 79 25.80 -29.82 -14.89
C PHE A 79 26.88 -29.61 -13.81
N LEU A 80 26.54 -29.03 -12.65
CA LEU A 80 27.49 -28.86 -11.54
C LEU A 80 27.39 -30.01 -10.53
N ASP A 81 26.19 -30.45 -10.17
CA ASP A 81 25.96 -31.59 -9.25
C ASP A 81 26.52 -32.92 -9.81
N ASN A 82 26.38 -33.15 -11.12
CA ASN A 82 26.91 -34.35 -11.77
C ASN A 82 28.45 -34.38 -11.92
N ARG A 83 29.17 -33.31 -11.54
CA ARG A 83 30.63 -33.22 -11.68
C ARG A 83 31.42 -33.09 -10.36
N HIS A 84 30.78 -33.02 -9.19
CA HIS A 84 31.47 -32.90 -7.88
C HIS A 84 31.02 -33.92 -6.81
N GLY A 85 30.40 -35.04 -7.21
CA GLY A 85 29.92 -36.09 -6.30
C GLY A 85 30.95 -37.12 -5.79
N HIS A 86 32.26 -36.88 -5.90
CA HIS A 86 33.28 -37.72 -5.27
C HIS A 86 34.41 -36.84 -4.72
N HIS A 87 34.34 -36.47 -3.44
CA HIS A 87 35.44 -36.32 -2.47
C HIS A 87 34.96 -35.51 -1.25
N GLY A 88 34.14 -36.15 -0.42
CA GLY A 88 33.95 -35.79 0.98
C GLY A 88 34.40 -36.96 1.85
N ILE A 89 35.71 -37.11 2.06
CA ILE A 89 36.24 -37.96 3.13
C ILE A 89 36.00 -37.20 4.43
N GLY A 90 35.31 -37.83 5.38
CA GLY A 90 34.92 -37.21 6.64
C GLY A 90 36.07 -36.92 7.60
N ALA A 91 35.78 -36.05 8.57
CA ALA A 91 36.37 -36.07 9.91
C ALA A 91 35.39 -35.39 10.89
N HIS A 92 35.10 -36.12 11.97
CA HIS A 92 34.72 -35.74 13.34
C HIS A 92 34.23 -34.31 13.62
#